data_AF-A0A7V1LKD7-F1
#
_entry.id   AF-A0A7V1LKD7-F1
#
_cell.length_a   1.000
_cell.length_b   1.000
_cell.length_c   1.000
_cell.angle_alpha   90.00
_cell.angle_beta   90.00
_cell.angle_gamma   90.00
#
_symmetry.space_group_name_H-M   'P 1'
#
loop_
_entity.id
_entity.type
_entity.pdbx_description
1 polymer ?
#
loop_
_entity_poly.entity_id
_entity_poly.type
_entity_poly.pdbx_seq_one_letter_code
_entity_poly.pdbx_strand_id
1 'polypeptide(L)'
;DWHPAGHGSFASSHPGRKVGDIIELNGLSQILWPDHCIQNSPGAEFHPALETAKIDRVIYKGTDPGIDSYSGFYDNGHRKATGLKHYLDEKGVKRLYVCGLATDYCVKFTVLDALAEGFEACLVEEACRGVELNDGDVARALEEMRAAGCRITDATRL
;
A
#
# COMPACT_ATOMS: atom_id res chain seq x y z
N ASP A 1 5.62 0.48 -4.52
CA ASP A 1 6.75 0.35 -3.58
C ASP A 1 8.05 0.78 -4.20
N TRP A 2 9.02 1.16 -3.36
CA TRP A 2 10.33 1.62 -3.80
C TRP A 2 11.41 1.32 -2.76
N HIS A 3 11.65 0.03 -2.53
CA HIS A 3 12.46 -0.46 -1.42
C HIS A 3 13.96 -0.44 -1.74
N PRO A 4 14.84 0.06 -0.84
CA PRO A 4 16.27 -0.14 -1.02
C PRO A 4 16.63 -1.63 -1.06
N ALA A 5 17.73 -1.98 -1.73
CA ALA A 5 18.25 -3.34 -1.66
C ALA A 5 18.57 -3.72 -0.20
N GLY A 6 18.17 -4.92 0.23
CA GLY A 6 18.31 -5.35 1.62
C GLY A 6 17.35 -4.66 2.59
N HIS A 7 16.20 -4.16 2.11
CA HIS A 7 15.17 -3.60 2.98
C HIS A 7 14.75 -4.61 4.06
N GLY A 8 14.44 -4.12 5.26
CA GLY A 8 14.14 -4.95 6.43
C GLY A 8 12.87 -5.78 6.31
N SER A 9 11.98 -5.48 5.37
CA SER A 9 10.82 -6.34 5.07
C SER A 9 11.17 -7.57 4.23
N PHE A 10 12.38 -7.68 3.68
CA PHE A 10 12.77 -8.81 2.83
C PHE A 10 13.30 -9.98 3.65
N ALA A 11 12.82 -11.19 3.36
CA ALA A 11 13.30 -12.42 3.99
C ALA A 11 14.81 -12.64 3.74
N SER A 12 15.34 -12.22 2.60
CA SER A 12 16.78 -12.30 2.27
C SER A 12 17.68 -11.49 3.21
N SER A 13 17.14 -10.47 3.85
CA SER A 13 17.85 -9.60 4.80
C SER A 13 17.99 -10.23 6.19
N HIS A 14 17.35 -11.38 6.45
CA HIS A 14 17.30 -12.04 7.75
C HIS A 14 17.75 -13.50 7.67
N PRO A 15 19.04 -13.81 7.93
CA PRO A 15 19.55 -15.18 7.86
C PRO A 15 18.73 -16.18 8.68
N GLY A 16 18.31 -17.27 8.05
CA GLY A 16 17.52 -18.33 8.68
C GLY A 16 16.01 -18.07 8.74
N ARG A 17 15.53 -16.91 8.29
CA ARG A 17 14.10 -16.61 8.14
C ARG A 17 13.59 -16.97 6.75
N LYS A 18 12.27 -17.04 6.62
CA LYS A 18 11.56 -17.37 5.38
C LYS A 18 10.48 -16.33 5.08
N VAL A 19 10.07 -16.29 3.81
CA VAL A 19 8.89 -15.52 3.40
C VAL A 19 7.67 -15.98 4.19
N GLY A 20 6.90 -15.03 4.72
CA GLY A 20 5.75 -15.26 5.59
C GLY A 20 6.08 -15.28 7.09
N ASP A 21 7.35 -15.36 7.48
CA ASP A 21 7.72 -15.23 8.90
C ASP A 21 7.37 -13.83 9.42
N ILE A 22 6.86 -13.77 10.65
CA ILE A 22 6.62 -12.51 11.35
C ILE A 22 7.79 -12.24 12.29
N ILE A 23 8.36 -11.04 12.18
CA ILE A 23 9.46 -10.57 13.02
C ILE A 23 9.12 -9.24 13.68
N GLU A 24 9.95 -8.83 14.65
CA GLU A 24 10.00 -7.45 15.09
C GLU A 24 11.04 -6.70 14.24
N LEU A 25 10.64 -5.58 13.63
CA LEU A 25 11.51 -4.68 12.89
C LEU A 25 11.31 -3.27 13.43
N ASN A 26 12.34 -2.73 14.10
CA ASN A 26 12.31 -1.39 14.70
C ASN A 26 11.06 -1.13 15.57
N GLY A 27 10.69 -2.10 16.41
CA GLY A 27 9.55 -2.01 17.32
C GLY A 27 8.19 -2.25 16.69
N LEU A 28 8.11 -2.73 15.45
CA LEU A 28 6.87 -3.03 14.74
C LEU A 28 6.83 -4.50 14.32
N SER A 29 5.64 -5.09 14.30
CA SER A 29 5.42 -6.41 13.69
C SER A 29 5.56 -6.31 12.17
N GLN A 30 6.40 -7.15 11.58
CA GLN A 30 6.70 -7.16 10.15
C GLN A 30 6.60 -8.58 9.58
N ILE A 31 5.78 -8.75 8.54
CA ILE A 31 5.78 -9.95 7.70
C ILE A 31 6.96 -9.86 6.74
N LEU A 32 7.74 -10.93 6.61
CA LEU A 32 8.83 -11.00 5.66
C LEU A 32 8.34 -11.39 4.26
N TRP A 33 8.68 -10.57 3.28
CA TRP A 33 8.33 -10.73 1.87
C TRP A 33 9.53 -11.23 1.06
N PRO A 34 9.31 -11.77 -0.16
CA PRO A 34 10.39 -11.89 -1.13
C PRO A 34 10.98 -10.51 -1.44
N ASP A 35 12.20 -10.45 -1.96
CA ASP A 35 12.74 -9.23 -2.56
C ASP A 35 11.81 -8.76 -3.69
N HIS A 36 11.33 -7.52 -3.58
CA HIS A 36 10.39 -6.96 -4.56
C HIS A 36 10.53 -5.45 -4.63
N CYS A 37 10.13 -4.88 -5.78
CA CYS A 37 10.12 -3.43 -6.02
C CYS A 37 11.40 -2.71 -5.55
N ILE A 38 12.56 -3.32 -5.81
CA ILE A 38 13.86 -2.76 -5.45
C ILE A 38 14.13 -1.50 -6.28
N GLN A 39 14.60 -0.43 -5.64
CA GLN A 39 14.88 0.85 -6.31
C GLN A 39 15.74 0.67 -7.56
N ASN A 40 15.31 1.29 -8.66
CA ASN A 40 15.98 1.28 -9.96
C ASN A 40 16.11 -0.12 -10.59
N SER A 41 15.30 -1.09 -10.16
CA SER A 41 15.21 -2.41 -10.79
C SER A 41 13.95 -2.52 -11.67
N PRO A 42 13.94 -3.42 -12.68
CA PRO A 42 12.74 -3.69 -13.47
C PRO A 42 11.52 -4.08 -12.63
N GLY A 43 11.72 -4.75 -11.49
CA GLY A 43 10.64 -5.15 -10.59
C GLY A 43 9.95 -3.99 -9.85
N ALA A 44 10.49 -2.77 -9.95
CA ALA A 44 9.90 -1.57 -9.36
C ALA A 44 9.26 -0.64 -10.39
N GLU A 45 9.34 -0.96 -11.68
CA GLU A 45 8.69 -0.22 -12.75
C GLU A 45 7.18 -0.46 -12.73
N PHE A 46 6.41 0.47 -13.30
CA PHE A 46 5.00 0.21 -13.58
C PHE A 46 4.86 -0.92 -14.60
N HIS A 47 3.81 -1.72 -14.46
CA HIS A 47 3.49 -2.73 -15.47
C HIS A 47 3.34 -2.07 -16.85
N PRO A 48 3.92 -2.63 -17.94
CA PRO A 48 3.98 -1.96 -19.25
C PRO A 48 2.62 -1.68 -19.89
N ALA A 49 1.56 -2.36 -19.44
CA ALA A 49 0.18 -2.11 -19.89
C ALA A 49 -0.50 -0.94 -19.16
N LEU A 50 0.12 -0.36 -18.12
CA LEU A 50 -0.43 0.81 -17.44
C LEU A 50 -0.20 2.05 -18.30
N GLU A 51 -1.27 2.75 -18.64
CA GLU A 51 -1.18 4.03 -19.34
C GLU A 51 -0.72 5.13 -18.39
N THR A 52 0.56 5.49 -18.48
CA THR A 52 1.20 6.41 -17.53
C THR A 52 1.06 7.89 -17.90
N ALA A 53 0.62 8.22 -19.11
CA ALA A 53 0.51 9.62 -19.55
C ALA A 53 -0.50 10.46 -18.74
N LYS A 54 -1.44 9.80 -18.04
CA LYS A 54 -2.45 10.45 -17.19
C LYS A 54 -2.03 10.56 -15.70
N ILE A 55 -0.81 10.15 -15.36
CA ILE A 55 -0.33 10.21 -13.96
C ILE A 55 0.25 11.60 -13.70
N ASP A 56 -0.43 12.39 -12.86
CA ASP A 56 0.05 13.71 -12.44
C ASP A 56 1.18 13.64 -11.40
N ARG A 57 1.17 12.61 -10.55
CA ARG A 57 2.11 12.47 -9.44
C ARG A 57 2.37 11.01 -9.09
N VAL A 58 3.65 10.69 -8.91
CA VAL A 58 4.11 9.43 -8.32
C VAL A 58 4.57 9.71 -6.89
N ILE A 59 4.03 8.94 -5.93
CA ILE A 59 4.46 8.94 -4.54
C ILE A 59 5.15 7.60 -4.27
N TYR A 60 6.42 7.66 -3.86
CA TYR A 60 7.18 6.48 -3.46
C TYR A 60 7.00 6.21 -1.97
N LYS A 61 6.81 4.94 -1.63
CA LYS A 61 6.65 4.44 -0.26
C LYS A 61 7.60 3.25 -0.01
N GLY A 62 7.88 2.95 1.25
CA GLY A 62 8.79 1.87 1.65
C GLY A 62 10.27 2.19 1.40
N THR A 63 10.64 3.47 1.39
CA THR A 63 11.99 3.93 1.03
C THR A 63 13.00 3.90 2.17
N ASP A 64 12.54 3.74 3.41
CA ASP A 64 13.39 3.62 4.60
C ASP A 64 13.76 2.14 4.82
N PRO A 65 15.05 1.78 4.92
CA PRO A 65 15.46 0.38 5.06
C PRO A 65 14.95 -0.31 6.33
N GLY A 66 14.60 0.45 7.37
CA GLY A 66 14.21 -0.07 8.67
C GLY A 66 12.70 -0.08 8.94
N ILE A 67 11.88 0.41 8.02
CA ILE A 67 10.42 0.46 8.23
C ILE A 67 9.67 0.35 6.92
N ASP A 68 8.77 -0.61 6.86
CA ASP A 68 7.92 -0.83 5.71
C ASP A 68 6.76 0.17 5.67
N SER A 69 6.10 0.30 4.52
CA SER A 69 5.02 1.25 4.29
C SER A 69 4.02 0.68 3.32
N TYR A 70 2.95 0.09 3.84
CA TYR A 70 1.84 -0.39 3.02
C TYR A 70 0.99 0.78 2.52
N SER A 71 0.68 1.72 3.40
CA SER A 71 -0.13 2.89 3.06
C SER A 71 0.57 3.84 2.11
N GLY A 72 -0.18 4.43 1.18
CA GLY A 72 0.26 5.57 0.39
C GLY A 72 0.44 6.85 1.20
N PHE A 73 -0.03 6.93 2.46
CA PHE A 73 0.03 8.12 3.31
C PHE A 73 1.20 8.11 4.30
N TYR A 74 1.47 6.96 4.94
CA TYR A 74 2.44 6.84 6.02
C TYR A 74 3.23 5.53 5.95
N ASP A 75 4.37 5.49 6.64
CA ASP A 75 4.98 4.21 7.01
C ASP A 75 4.12 3.43 8.01
N ASN A 76 4.40 2.12 8.17
CA ASN A 76 3.58 1.22 9.01
C ASN A 76 3.57 1.60 10.49
N GLY A 77 4.48 2.47 10.93
CA GLY A 77 4.51 3.00 12.30
C GLY A 77 3.92 4.40 12.43
N HIS A 78 3.39 4.97 11.35
CA HIS A 78 2.97 6.37 11.25
C HIS A 78 4.06 7.36 11.73
N ARG A 79 5.34 7.01 11.54
CA ARG A 79 6.48 7.82 12.00
C ARG A 79 6.82 8.91 10.98
N LYS A 80 6.60 8.61 9.70
CA LYS A 80 6.89 9.50 8.58
C LYS A 80 5.75 9.46 7.55
N ALA A 81 5.38 10.65 7.09
CA ALA A 81 4.44 10.83 5.97
C ALA A 81 5.17 10.66 4.62
N THR A 82 4.46 10.11 3.64
CA THR A 82 4.93 9.99 2.25
C THR A 82 4.85 11.31 1.47
N GLY A 83 4.05 12.27 1.97
CA GLY A 83 3.70 13.51 1.29
C GLY A 83 2.42 13.45 0.46
N LEU A 84 1.75 12.29 0.36
CA LEU A 84 0.50 12.16 -0.40
C LEU A 84 -0.60 13.10 0.12
N LYS A 85 -0.83 13.14 1.44
CA LYS A 85 -1.82 14.04 2.05
C LYS A 85 -1.60 15.49 1.65
N HIS A 86 -0.36 15.98 1.81
CA HIS A 86 -0.01 17.35 1.50
C HIS A 86 -0.31 17.69 0.04
N TYR A 87 0.09 16.81 -0.89
CA TYR A 87 -0.22 16.98 -2.32
C TYR A 87 -1.73 17.04 -2.60
N LEU A 88 -2.51 16.15 -1.98
CA LEU A 88 -3.97 16.11 -2.15
C LEU A 88 -4.65 17.36 -1.58
N ASP A 89 -4.19 17.84 -0.42
CA ASP A 89 -4.69 19.06 0.23
C ASP A 89 -4.42 20.30 -0.62
N GLU A 90 -3.20 20.43 -1.17
CA GLU A 90 -2.84 21.52 -2.10
C GLU A 90 -3.73 21.54 -3.34
N LYS A 91 -4.23 20.37 -3.77
CA LYS A 91 -5.16 20.22 -4.89
C LYS A 91 -6.63 20.39 -4.49
N GLY A 92 -6.91 20.58 -3.20
CA GLY A 92 -8.29 20.71 -2.70
C GLY A 92 -9.10 19.42 -2.83
N VAL A 93 -8.45 18.26 -2.94
CA VAL A 93 -9.12 16.97 -3.10
C VAL A 93 -9.91 16.63 -1.85
N LYS A 94 -11.13 16.11 -2.03
CA LYS A 94 -12.02 15.68 -0.94
C LYS A 94 -12.40 14.21 -1.00
N ARG A 95 -12.42 13.64 -2.20
CA ARG A 95 -12.77 12.24 -2.45
C ARG A 95 -11.64 11.54 -3.18
N LEU A 96 -11.32 10.34 -2.72
CA LEU A 96 -10.32 9.45 -3.31
C LEU A 96 -11.00 8.19 -3.82
N TYR A 97 -10.69 7.82 -5.05
CA TYR A 97 -10.99 6.49 -5.59
C TYR A 97 -9.70 5.70 -5.56
N VAL A 98 -9.70 4.57 -4.85
CA VAL A 98 -8.53 3.73 -4.64
C VAL A 98 -8.72 2.42 -5.40
N CYS A 99 -7.67 2.00 -6.11
CA CYS A 99 -7.57 0.72 -6.79
C CYS A 99 -6.11 0.23 -6.83
N GLY A 100 -5.88 -0.98 -7.31
CA GLY A 100 -4.54 -1.54 -7.50
C GLY A 100 -4.25 -2.75 -6.61
N LEU A 101 -3.00 -2.89 -6.19
CA LEU A 101 -2.48 -4.09 -5.52
C LEU A 101 -1.75 -3.74 -4.21
N ALA A 102 -1.85 -4.55 -3.16
CA ALA A 102 -2.80 -5.65 -2.95
C ALA A 102 -4.01 -5.19 -2.12
N THR A 103 -5.20 -5.73 -2.41
CA THR A 103 -6.47 -5.39 -1.72
C THR A 103 -6.33 -5.45 -0.20
N ASP A 104 -5.70 -6.49 0.31
CA ASP A 104 -5.52 -6.85 1.73
C ASP A 104 -4.32 -6.17 2.42
N TYR A 105 -3.49 -5.46 1.65
CA TYR A 105 -2.32 -4.72 2.15
C TYR A 105 -2.37 -3.26 1.69
N CYS A 106 -1.57 -2.90 0.69
CA CYS A 106 -1.34 -1.51 0.29
C CYS A 106 -2.64 -0.74 0.01
N VAL A 107 -3.61 -1.40 -0.62
CA VAL A 107 -4.92 -0.80 -0.89
C VAL A 107 -5.68 -0.57 0.41
N LYS A 108 -5.85 -1.60 1.24
CA LYS A 108 -6.50 -1.50 2.55
C LYS A 108 -5.92 -0.38 3.42
N PHE A 109 -4.61 -0.41 3.65
CA PHE A 109 -3.96 0.58 4.51
C PHE A 109 -4.07 2.00 3.94
N THR A 110 -3.99 2.17 2.62
CA THR A 110 -4.20 3.48 1.99
C THR A 110 -5.64 3.98 2.17
N VAL A 111 -6.64 3.11 2.04
CA VAL A 111 -8.05 3.47 2.25
C VAL A 111 -8.30 3.86 3.70
N LEU A 112 -7.79 3.08 4.66
CA LEU A 112 -7.97 3.35 6.08
C LEU A 112 -7.33 4.68 6.48
N ASP A 113 -6.12 4.97 6.00
CA ASP A 113 -5.46 6.26 6.26
C ASP A 113 -6.17 7.42 5.57
N ALA A 114 -6.65 7.24 4.35
CA ALA A 114 -7.46 8.26 3.68
C ALA A 114 -8.68 8.66 4.51
N LEU A 115 -9.40 7.66 5.06
CA LEU A 115 -10.56 7.90 5.93
C LEU A 115 -10.15 8.59 7.23
N ALA A 116 -9.05 8.16 7.85
CA ALA A 116 -8.53 8.76 9.08
C ALA A 116 -8.11 10.23 8.87
N GLU A 117 -7.59 10.57 7.70
CA GLU A 117 -7.24 11.94 7.30
C GLU A 117 -8.45 12.79 6.86
N GLY A 118 -9.65 12.22 6.88
CA GLY A 118 -10.90 12.92 6.60
C GLY A 118 -11.27 13.02 5.12
N PHE A 119 -10.64 12.22 4.25
CA PHE A 119 -11.08 12.08 2.86
C PHE A 119 -12.30 11.15 2.77
N GLU A 120 -13.17 11.39 1.81
CA GLU A 120 -14.14 10.39 1.37
C GLU A 120 -13.41 9.31 0.55
N ALA A 121 -13.27 8.09 1.07
CA ALA A 121 -12.62 7.01 0.34
C ALA A 121 -13.62 6.06 -0.33
N CYS A 122 -13.43 5.85 -1.63
CA CYS A 122 -14.15 4.87 -2.43
C CYS A 122 -13.18 3.79 -2.93
N LEU A 123 -13.49 2.51 -2.74
CA LEU A 123 -12.73 1.40 -3.30
C LEU A 123 -13.36 0.94 -4.61
N VAL A 124 -12.58 0.88 -5.69
CA VAL A 124 -13.01 0.29 -6.96
C VAL A 124 -12.63 -1.19 -6.96
N GLU A 125 -13.52 -2.04 -6.43
CA GLU A 125 -13.19 -3.43 -6.07
C GLU A 125 -12.72 -4.27 -7.27
N GLU A 126 -13.38 -4.14 -8.43
CA GLU A 126 -13.01 -4.90 -9.64
C GLU A 126 -11.64 -4.52 -10.23
N ALA A 127 -11.13 -3.35 -9.85
CA ALA A 127 -9.79 -2.88 -10.20
C ALA A 127 -8.74 -3.24 -9.12
N CYS A 128 -9.06 -4.19 -8.23
CA CYS A 128 -8.16 -4.65 -7.19
C CYS A 128 -7.94 -6.18 -7.24
N ARG A 129 -6.79 -6.61 -6.72
CA ARG A 129 -6.52 -8.03 -6.44
C ARG A 129 -5.71 -8.14 -5.14
N GLY A 130 -6.03 -9.11 -4.30
CA GLY A 130 -5.31 -9.38 -3.06
C GLY A 130 -4.13 -10.33 -3.23
N VAL A 131 -3.28 -10.39 -2.21
CA VAL A 131 -2.28 -11.46 -2.05
C VAL A 131 -2.96 -12.73 -1.57
N GLU A 132 -3.88 -12.61 -0.59
CA GLU A 132 -4.59 -13.76 0.01
C GLU A 132 -3.59 -14.76 0.61
N LEU A 133 -2.73 -14.30 1.53
CA LEU A 133 -1.74 -15.18 2.19
C LEU A 133 -2.44 -16.31 2.96
N ASN A 134 -3.58 -16.00 3.58
CA ASN A 134 -4.47 -16.96 4.20
C ASN A 134 -5.88 -16.76 3.65
N ASP A 135 -6.63 -17.85 3.56
CA ASP A 135 -8.01 -17.80 3.09
C ASP A 135 -8.84 -16.75 3.86
N GLY A 136 -9.43 -15.83 3.10
CA GLY A 136 -10.32 -14.79 3.59
C GLY A 136 -9.63 -13.50 4.06
N ASP A 137 -8.32 -13.33 3.87
CA ASP A 137 -7.62 -12.06 4.09
C ASP A 137 -8.24 -10.93 3.27
N VAL A 138 -8.60 -11.19 2.00
CA VAL A 138 -9.25 -10.19 1.15
C VAL A 138 -10.66 -9.87 1.64
N ALA A 139 -11.43 -10.88 2.03
CA ALA A 139 -12.78 -10.69 2.55
C ALA A 139 -12.75 -9.84 3.84
N ARG A 140 -11.84 -10.15 4.77
CA ARG A 140 -11.61 -9.38 6.00
C ARG A 140 -11.18 -7.94 5.69
N ALA A 141 -10.28 -7.75 4.74
CA ALA A 141 -9.85 -6.41 4.32
C ALA A 141 -11.00 -5.55 3.78
N LEU A 142 -11.88 -6.13 2.96
CA LEU A 142 -13.07 -5.45 2.43
C LEU A 142 -14.06 -5.11 3.55
N GLU A 143 -14.25 -5.99 4.52
CA GLU A 143 -15.08 -5.75 5.70
C GLU A 143 -14.52 -4.62 6.57
N GLU A 144 -13.21 -4.65 6.87
CA GLU A 144 -12.52 -3.60 7.63
C GLU A 144 -12.68 -2.23 6.96
N MET A 145 -12.45 -2.14 5.65
CA MET A 145 -12.62 -0.91 4.89
C MET A 145 -14.08 -0.41 4.94
N ARG A 146 -15.07 -1.29 4.73
CA ARG A 146 -16.50 -0.94 4.82
C ARG A 146 -16.86 -0.44 6.21
N ALA A 147 -16.41 -1.14 7.26
CA ALA A 147 -16.67 -0.77 8.66
C ALA A 147 -16.07 0.59 9.02
N ALA A 148 -14.91 0.94 8.44
CA ALA A 148 -14.29 2.25 8.58
C ALA A 148 -15.00 3.38 7.80
N GLY A 149 -15.98 3.05 6.95
CA GLY A 149 -16.76 4.01 6.17
C GLY A 149 -16.35 4.12 4.69
N CYS A 150 -15.50 3.22 4.19
CA CYS A 150 -15.20 3.15 2.76
C CYS A 150 -16.45 2.75 1.96
N ARG A 151 -16.73 3.48 0.88
CA ARG A 151 -17.74 3.09 -0.11
C ARG A 151 -17.12 2.14 -1.11
N ILE A 152 -17.68 0.95 -1.26
CA ILE A 152 -17.26 0.03 -2.32
C ILE A 152 -18.08 0.29 -3.57
N THR A 153 -17.40 0.51 -4.69
CA THR A 153 -17.98 0.86 -5.98
C THR A 153 -17.39 0.02 -7.10
N ASP A 154 -18.00 0.12 -8.27
CA ASP A 154 -17.51 -0.40 -9.55
C ASP A 154 -17.12 0.75 -10.49
N ALA A 155 -16.44 0.43 -11.59
CA ALA A 155 -15.96 1.38 -12.58
C ALA A 155 -17.10 2.07 -13.36
N THR A 156 -18.31 1.52 -13.34
CA THR A 156 -19.48 2.10 -14.02
C THR A 156 -20.13 3.23 -13.21
N ARG A 157 -19.71 3.42 -11.96
CA ARG A 157 -20.23 4.39 -11.00
C ARG A 157 -19.20 5.45 -10.57
N LEU A 158 -18.13 5.61 -11.36
CA LEU A 158 -17.09 6.62 -11.18
C LEU A 158 -17.58 8.02 -11.60
#